data_AF-A0A433N2F6-F1
#
_entry.id   AF-A0A433N2F6-F1
#
_cell.length_a   1.000
_cell.length_b   1.000
_cell.length_c   1.000
_cell.angle_alpha   90.00
_cell.angle_beta   90.00
_cell.angle_gamma   90.00
#
_symmetry.space_group_name_H-M   'P 1'
#
loop_
_entity.id
_entity.type
_entity.pdbx_description
1 polymer ?
#
loop_
_entity_poly.entity_id
_entity_poly.type
_entity_poly.pdbx_seq_one_letter_code
_entity_poly.pdbx_strand_id
1 'polypeptide(L)' 'MGCQPENTAAKVFRELKNGQYTTEMTLTTGTISALAFPDVSIEVERLIGVAKRSKEL' A
#
# COMPACT_ATOMS: atom_id res chain seq x y z
N MET A 1 15.88 6.07 -21.94
CA MET A 1 16.07 6.59 -20.58
C MET A 1 14.96 6.00 -19.73
N GLY A 2 15.24 4.95 -18.97
CA GLY A 2 14.22 4.26 -18.20
C GLY A 2 13.96 5.02 -16.90
N CYS A 3 12.77 5.59 -16.74
CA CYS A 3 12.28 5.95 -15.42
C CYS A 3 12.11 4.65 -14.65
N GLN A 4 13.08 4.25 -13.83
CA GLN A 4 12.78 3.32 -12.74
C GLN A 4 11.98 4.13 -11.72
N PRO A 5 10.72 3.79 -11.43
CA PRO A 5 10.04 4.42 -10.32
C PRO A 5 10.78 3.99 -9.05
N GLU A 6 11.48 4.92 -8.41
CA GLU A 6 12.23 4.66 -7.16
C GLU A 6 11.33 4.21 -5.98
N ASN A 7 10.01 4.13 -6.17
CA ASN A 7 9.03 3.68 -5.18
C ASN A 7 7.99 2.71 -5.78
N THR A 8 8.32 1.41 -5.84
CA THR A 8 7.41 0.35 -6.30
C THR A 8 6.72 -0.42 -5.16
N ALA A 9 6.92 -0.01 -3.91
CA ALA A 9 6.34 -0.67 -2.75
C ALA A 9 5.95 0.34 -1.67
N ALA A 10 4.85 0.07 -0.97
CA ALA A 10 4.36 0.83 0.16
C ALA A 10 4.77 0.15 1.48
N LYS A 11 5.36 0.91 2.40
CA LYS A 11 5.56 0.47 3.79
C LYS A 11 4.35 0.82 4.64
N VAL A 12 3.79 -0.15 5.33
CA VAL A 12 2.62 -0.01 6.19
C VAL A 12 2.98 -0.42 7.60
N PHE A 13 2.80 0.50 8.54
CA PHE A 13 2.99 0.28 9.96
C PHE A 13 1.63 0.07 10.62
N ARG A 14 1.48 -1.00 11.40
CA ARG A 14 0.21 -1.38 12.05
C ARG A 14 0.45 -1.98 13.42
N GLU A 15 -0.66 -2.32 14.09
CA GLU A 15 -0.71 -2.82 15.46
C GLU A 15 -0.12 -1.82 16.46
N LEU A 16 -0.95 -0.86 16.87
CA LEU A 16 -0.57 0.14 17.87
C LEU A 16 -0.58 -0.51 19.27
N LYS A 17 0.60 -0.63 19.89
CA LYS A 17 0.78 -1.10 21.27
C LYS A 17 1.59 -0.06 22.03
N ASN A 18 1.09 0.39 23.17
CA ASN A 18 1.74 1.40 24.02
C ASN A 18 2.19 2.65 23.24
N GLY A 19 1.38 3.10 22.27
CA GLY A 19 1.66 4.28 21.45
C GLY A 19 2.67 4.07 20.31
N GLN A 20 3.11 2.83 20.06
CA GLN A 20 4.04 2.51 18.96
C GLN A 20 3.45 1.44 18.04
N TYR A 21 3.71 1.56 16.74
CA TYR A 21 3.38 0.51 15.78
C TYR A 21 4.42 -0.60 15.87
N THR A 22 3.97 -1.83 16.11
CA THR A 22 4.88 -2.97 16.33
C THR A 22 5.13 -3.79 15.07
N THR A 23 4.41 -3.51 14.00
CA THR A 23 4.43 -4.34 12.79
C THR A 23 4.68 -3.50 11.56
N GLU A 24 5.74 -3.81 10.83
CA GLU A 24 6.07 -3.25 9.51
C GLU A 24 5.73 -4.28 8.42
N MET A 25 5.03 -3.83 7.38
CA MET A 25 4.75 -4.63 6.20
C MET A 25 5.14 -3.87 4.94
N THR A 26 5.74 -4.56 3.98
CA THR A 26 5.99 -4.02 2.64
C THR A 26 4.97 -4.63 1.68
N LEU A 27 4.19 -3.78 1.01
CA LEU A 27 3.13 -4.20 0.09
C LEU A 27 3.39 -3.63 -1.30
N THR A 28 3.20 -4.47 -2.32
CA THR A 28 3.23 -4.07 -3.73
C THR A 28 1.86 -4.15 -4.40
N THR A 29 0.87 -4.76 -3.73
CA THR A 29 -0.51 -4.97 -4.21
C THR A 29 -1.46 -5.14 -3.02
N GLY A 30 -2.75 -5.18 -3.32
CA GLY A 30 -3.80 -5.44 -2.36
C GLY A 30 -4.42 -4.16 -1.84
N THR A 31 -5.14 -4.30 -0.74
CA THR A 31 -5.96 -3.24 -0.19
C THR A 31 -5.61 -3.02 1.28
N ILE A 32 -5.51 -1.76 1.69
CA ILE A 32 -5.27 -1.38 3.08
C ILE A 32 -6.32 -0.40 3.56
N SER A 33 -6.61 -0.44 4.85
CA SER A 33 -7.44 0.54 5.54
C SER A 33 -6.66 1.18 6.69
N ALA A 34 -6.92 2.46 6.94
CA ALA A 34 -6.35 3.16 8.09
C ALA A 34 -7.05 2.71 9.38
N LEU A 35 -6.31 2.57 10.48
CA LEU A 35 -6.88 2.15 11.77
C LEU A 35 -7.97 3.12 12.27
N ALA A 36 -7.79 4.42 12.05
CA ALA A 36 -8.75 5.45 12.44
C ALA A 36 -9.99 5.51 11.53
N PHE A 37 -9.92 4.93 10.33
CA PHE A 37 -10.97 4.97 9.30
C PHE A 37 -11.08 3.59 8.62
N PRO A 38 -11.62 2.58 9.32
CA PRO A 38 -11.63 1.20 8.81
C PRO A 38 -12.45 1.05 7.52
N ASP A 39 -13.46 1.91 7.34
CA ASP A 39 -14.31 1.90 6.14
C ASP A 39 -13.64 2.54 4.91
N VAL A 40 -12.51 3.26 5.10
CA VAL A 40 -11.73 3.83 4.00
C VAL A 40 -10.70 2.79 3.55
N SER A 41 -10.85 2.38 2.31
CA SER A 41 -10.07 1.33 1.67
C SER A 41 -9.24 1.91 0.51
N ILE A 42 -7.95 1.58 0.47
CA ILE A 42 -6.99 2.10 -0.51
C ILE A 42 -6.31 0.93 -1.24
N GLU A 43 -6.36 0.94 -2.57
CA GLU A 43 -5.60 -0.01 -3.40
C GLU A 43 -4.12 0.39 -3.47
N VAL A 44 -3.23 -0.51 -3.05
CA VAL A 44 -1.78 -0.27 -3.01
C VAL A 44 -1.24 0.02 -4.40
N GLU A 45 -1.68 -0.72 -5.44
CA GLU A 45 -1.19 -0.51 -6.82
C GLU A 45 -1.43 0.92 -7.33
N ARG A 46 -2.51 1.57 -6.89
CA ARG A 46 -2.83 2.95 -7.27
C ARG A 46 -1.93 3.97 -6.56
N LEU A 47 -1.47 3.67 -5.35
CA LEU A 47 -0.55 4.53 -4.59
C LEU A 47 0.87 4.51 -5.19
N ILE A 48 1.34 3.34 -5.61
CA ILE A 48 2.70 3.16 -6.15
C ILE A 48 2.79 3.39 -7.68
N GLY A 49 1.68 3.82 -8.31
CA GLY A 49 1.65 4.11 -9.74
C GLY A 49 1.80 2.90 -10.65
N VAL A 50 1.56 1.67 -10.15
CA VAL A 50 1.52 0.47 -10.98
C VAL A 50 0.14 0.41 -11.63
N ALA A 51 0.05 0.88 -12.87
CA ALA A 51 -1.18 0.78 -13.63
C ALA A 51 -1.62 -0.69 -13.72
N LYS A 52 -2.78 -1.02 -13.13
CA LYS A 52 -3.46 -2.30 -13.38
C LYS A 52 -3.76 -2.34 -14.88
N ARG A 53 -2.96 -3.08 -15.65
CA ARG A 53 -3.38 -3.44 -17.01
C ARG A 53 -4.57 -4.37 -16.86
N SER A 54 -5.76 -3.87 -17.16
CA SER A 54 -6.91 -4.71 -17.44
C SER A 54 -6.49 -5.70 -18.53
N LYS A 55 -6.38 -6.98 -18.20
CA LYS A 55 -6.50 -8.00 -19.23
C LYS A 55 -7.99 -8.02 -19.59
N GLU A 56 -8.29 -7.38 -20.71
CA GLU A 56 -9.57 -7.53 -21.40
C GLU A 56 -9.69 -9.02 -21.79
N LEU A 57 -10.78 -9.64 -21.33
CA LEU A 57 -11.20 -11.00 -21.67
C LEU A 57 -12.21 -10.92 -22.82
#